data_AF-A0A521G8I5-F1
#
_entry.id   AF-A0A521G8I5-F1
#
_cell.length_a   1.000
_cell.length_b   1.000
_cell.length_c   1.000
_cell.angle_alpha   90.00
_cell.angle_beta   90.00
_cell.angle_gamma   90.00
#
_symmetry.space_group_name_H-M   'P 1'
#
loop_
_entity.id
_entity.type
_entity.pdbx_description
1 polymer ?
#
loop_
_entity_poly.entity_id
_entity_poly.type
_entity_poly.pdbx_seq_one_letter_code
_entity_poly.pdbx_strand_id
1 'polypeptide(L)'
;MKPVLQSIFLGFALTVAFQTTVQAQQSYALKPYAITLPRVTTTQQVNPATVPQQAGNVVYNTTEQKVAVSTGADRFGNGQWQYLSAGTIDNREFKNAIAFSTTAVTRACGTTATGPCDPVATYNFIVPAGVTRFLVELWGGGEGGGKYQPDAPPTYCTNGGQAGGYVRKYVDVVAGETIVSIVVGSAGSGIRTLYSGLISSTSGPFDGQNSFISYARSTLTAFGGSADFGPRSGTDNLPGIPAIMIPGHGPGPISLETQQRSSTRFDDVIKASDGGLAYGTLLGPAGQGMLLRYEVGSDSPDLTMNETFATGSFPGGGGGCGYRTTSTLPFGFIASGHSGQGGFGYVIIRW
;
A
#
# COMPACT_ATOMS: atom_id res chain seq x y z
N MET A 1 79.49 78.22 30.82
CA MET A 1 79.37 76.77 30.60
C MET A 1 78.37 76.24 31.62
N LYS A 2 77.17 75.86 31.18
CA LYS A 2 76.08 75.28 31.98
C LYS A 2 75.75 73.90 31.39
N PRO A 3 75.62 72.84 32.21
CA PRO A 3 75.37 71.50 31.70
C PRO A 3 73.91 71.31 31.25
N VAL A 4 73.76 70.54 30.18
CA VAL A 4 72.52 70.17 29.50
C VAL A 4 71.83 69.05 30.28
N LEU A 5 70.53 69.22 30.57
CA LEU A 5 69.66 68.16 31.11
C LEU A 5 69.39 67.10 30.03
N GLN A 6 69.76 65.85 30.30
CA GLN A 6 69.32 64.68 29.54
C GLN A 6 67.95 64.20 30.06
N SER A 7 66.93 64.31 29.21
CA SER A 7 65.60 63.75 29.45
C SER A 7 65.61 62.24 29.24
N ILE A 8 65.29 61.49 30.30
CA ILE A 8 65.05 60.04 30.26
C ILE A 8 63.62 59.81 29.77
N PHE A 9 63.45 59.31 28.55
CA PHE A 9 62.17 58.79 28.03
C PHE A 9 62.04 57.32 28.44
N LEU A 10 61.18 57.05 29.43
CA LEU A 10 60.82 55.69 29.83
C LEU A 10 59.61 55.24 28.99
N GLY A 11 59.87 54.47 27.94
CA GLY A 11 58.83 53.88 27.09
C GLY A 11 58.15 52.71 27.78
N PHE A 12 56.89 52.88 28.18
CA PHE A 12 56.05 51.81 28.71
C PHE A 12 55.34 51.11 27.53
N ALA A 13 55.83 49.94 27.12
CA ALA A 13 55.19 49.12 26.09
C ALA A 13 54.02 48.33 26.69
N LEU A 14 52.79 48.81 26.48
CA LEU A 14 51.56 48.11 26.87
C LEU A 14 51.28 46.96 25.90
N THR A 15 51.56 45.72 26.30
CA THR A 15 51.21 44.52 25.53
C THR A 15 49.75 44.17 25.80
N VAL A 16 48.85 44.50 24.86
CA VAL A 16 47.44 44.08 24.90
C VAL A 16 47.37 42.64 24.43
N ALA A 17 47.26 41.70 25.37
CA ALA A 17 46.96 40.31 25.06
C ALA A 17 45.48 40.19 24.63
N PHE A 18 45.24 39.91 23.35
CA PHE A 18 43.92 39.51 22.86
C PHE A 18 43.58 38.12 23.40
N GLN A 19 42.85 38.07 24.52
CA GLN A 19 42.17 36.85 24.94
C GLN A 19 40.97 36.63 24.00
N THR A 20 41.05 35.62 23.15
CA THR A 20 39.92 35.13 22.39
C THR A 20 38.92 34.50 23.37
N THR A 21 37.81 35.18 23.61
CA THR A 21 36.69 34.61 24.34
C THR A 21 36.09 33.49 23.49
N VAL A 22 36.26 32.24 23.95
CA VAL A 22 35.50 31.10 23.44
C VAL A 22 34.04 31.36 23.83
N GLN A 23 33.25 31.91 22.90
CA GLN A 23 31.81 31.99 23.08
C GLN A 23 31.27 30.56 23.16
N ALA A 24 30.93 30.12 24.38
CA ALA A 24 30.12 28.94 24.56
C ALA A 24 28.81 29.13 23.80
N GLN A 25 28.60 28.32 22.76
CA GLN A 25 27.33 28.31 22.03
C GLN A 25 26.23 27.91 23.01
N GLN A 26 25.39 28.88 23.39
CA GLN A 26 24.19 28.64 24.17
C GLN A 26 23.24 27.77 23.35
N SER A 27 23.12 26.50 23.71
CA SER A 27 22.06 25.63 23.24
C SER A 27 20.77 25.99 23.99
N TYR A 28 19.79 26.55 23.30
CA TYR A 28 18.43 26.68 23.82
C TYR A 28 17.89 25.29 24.15
N ALA A 29 17.38 25.10 25.37
CA ALA A 29 16.76 23.86 25.81
C ALA A 29 15.51 23.58 24.95
N LEU A 30 15.66 22.71 23.95
CA LEU A 30 14.55 22.19 23.16
C LEU A 30 13.83 21.08 23.95
N LYS A 31 12.54 20.91 23.64
CA LYS A 31 11.63 19.93 24.25
C LYS A 31 12.28 18.54 24.39
N PRO A 32 11.93 17.72 25.40
CA PRO A 32 12.56 16.43 25.71
C PRO A 32 12.54 15.34 24.60
N TYR A 33 12.05 15.65 23.40
CA TYR A 33 12.05 14.78 22.23
C TYR A 33 12.78 15.38 21.00
N ALA A 34 13.45 16.53 21.15
CA ALA A 34 14.26 17.09 20.08
C ALA A 34 15.60 16.35 20.00
N ILE A 35 15.72 15.44 19.03
CA ILE A 35 17.01 14.87 18.65
C ILE A 35 17.90 16.02 18.18
N THR A 36 18.92 16.34 18.96
CA THR A 36 19.93 17.32 18.56
C THR A 36 20.92 16.58 17.65
N LEU A 37 20.84 16.84 16.35
CA LEU A 37 21.79 16.27 15.40
C LEU A 37 23.18 16.88 15.63
N PRO A 38 24.26 16.08 15.59
CA PRO A 38 25.62 16.60 15.53
C PRO A 38 25.75 17.59 14.37
N ARG A 39 26.31 18.77 14.66
CA ARG A 39 26.52 19.84 13.68
C ARG A 39 27.98 19.81 13.21
N VAL A 40 28.20 19.65 11.91
CA VAL A 40 29.54 19.58 11.31
C VAL A 40 29.64 20.51 10.10
N THR A 41 30.84 20.99 9.77
CA THR A 41 31.09 21.69 8.50
C THR A 41 31.36 20.68 7.38
N THR A 42 31.31 21.10 6.10
CA THR A 42 31.67 20.21 4.97
C THR A 42 33.08 19.64 5.13
N THR A 43 34.04 20.42 5.62
CA THR A 43 35.42 19.99 5.87
C THR A 43 35.52 18.93 6.98
N GLN A 44 34.72 19.05 8.03
CA GLN A 44 34.65 18.03 9.08
C GLN A 44 33.94 16.77 8.56
N GLN A 45 32.90 16.94 7.76
CA GLN A 45 32.13 15.84 7.20
C GLN A 45 32.98 14.92 6.29
N VAL A 46 33.84 15.48 5.44
CA VAL A 46 34.74 14.68 4.57
C VAL A 46 35.85 13.95 5.35
N ASN A 47 36.04 14.25 6.64
CA ASN A 47 36.99 13.58 7.51
C ASN A 47 36.25 12.80 8.62
N PRO A 48 36.02 11.48 8.44
CA PRO A 48 35.28 10.64 9.40
C PRO A 48 35.85 10.69 10.81
N ALA A 49 37.16 10.92 10.97
CA ALA A 49 37.81 11.00 12.27
C ALA A 49 37.40 12.23 13.08
N THR A 50 36.80 13.24 12.43
CA THR A 50 36.38 14.49 13.07
C THR A 50 34.87 14.58 13.33
N VAL A 51 34.10 13.60 12.87
CA VAL A 51 32.65 13.54 13.10
C VAL A 51 32.39 12.73 14.37
N PRO A 52 31.71 13.29 15.39
CA PRO A 52 31.35 12.53 16.57
C PRO A 52 30.50 11.32 16.19
N GLN A 53 31.03 10.10 16.40
CA GLN A 53 30.26 8.89 16.17
C GLN A 53 29.22 8.72 17.27
N GLN A 54 28.03 9.27 17.06
CA GLN A 54 26.83 8.90 17.80
C GLN A 54 26.02 7.90 16.98
N ALA A 55 25.32 7.00 17.67
CA ALA A 55 24.47 6.00 17.04
C ALA A 55 23.47 6.69 16.09
N GLY A 56 23.62 6.46 14.79
CA GLY A 56 22.67 6.93 13.79
C GLY A 56 23.24 7.49 12.49
N ASN A 57 24.55 7.76 12.36
CA ASN A 57 25.16 8.23 11.10
C ASN A 57 24.49 9.48 10.47
N VAL A 58 23.71 10.26 11.23
CA VAL A 58 23.02 11.46 10.74
C VAL A 58 23.66 12.71 11.34
N VAL A 59 24.01 13.67 10.50
CA VAL A 59 24.58 14.97 10.89
C VAL A 59 23.85 16.11 10.20
N TYR A 60 23.87 17.29 10.80
CA TYR A 60 23.48 18.53 10.12
C TYR A 60 24.74 19.25 9.64
N ASN A 61 24.92 19.35 8.31
CA ASN A 61 26.00 20.12 7.73
C ASN A 61 25.67 21.61 7.81
N THR A 62 26.46 22.36 8.56
CA THR A 62 26.28 23.80 8.80
C THR A 62 26.71 24.67 7.62
N THR A 63 27.62 24.20 6.77
CA THR A 63 28.06 24.87 5.54
C THR A 63 27.01 24.77 4.44
N GLU A 64 26.48 23.56 4.21
CA GLU A 64 25.47 23.29 3.19
C GLU A 64 24.04 23.55 3.66
N GLN A 65 23.84 23.74 4.98
CA GLN A 65 22.54 23.88 5.64
C GLN A 65 21.57 22.71 5.35
N LYS A 66 22.12 21.49 5.31
CA LYS A 66 21.38 20.26 4.96
C LYS A 66 21.69 19.17 5.97
N VAL A 67 20.72 18.27 6.18
CA VAL A 67 20.96 17.02 6.88
C VAL A 67 21.68 16.07 5.92
N ALA A 68 22.65 15.31 6.44
CA ALA A 68 23.37 14.31 5.69
C ALA A 68 23.43 13.00 6.47
N VAL A 69 23.40 11.88 5.75
CA VAL A 69 23.55 10.55 6.30
C VAL A 69 24.84 9.93 5.79
N SER A 70 25.64 9.34 6.67
CA SER A 70 26.84 8.60 6.27
C SER A 70 26.44 7.30 5.61
N THR A 71 26.94 7.08 4.40
CA THR A 71 26.73 5.84 3.62
C THR A 71 27.89 4.86 3.77
N GLY A 72 28.80 5.11 4.72
CA GLY A 72 30.02 4.34 4.95
C GLY A 72 31.27 5.05 4.44
N ALA A 73 32.42 4.37 4.47
CA ALA A 73 33.64 4.85 3.83
C ALA A 73 33.77 4.28 2.42
N ASP A 74 34.35 5.04 1.50
CA ASP A 74 34.77 4.50 0.21
C ASP A 74 35.98 3.54 0.36
N ARG A 75 36.39 2.93 -0.75
CA ARG A 75 37.55 2.02 -0.78
C ARG A 75 38.89 2.66 -0.38
N PHE A 76 38.93 3.99 -0.21
CA PHE A 76 40.11 4.74 0.22
C PHE A 76 39.99 5.23 1.67
N GLY A 77 38.92 4.85 2.38
CA GLY A 77 38.69 5.26 3.77
C GLY A 77 38.07 6.65 3.92
N ASN A 78 37.67 7.31 2.82
CA ASN A 78 37.00 8.61 2.92
C ASN A 78 35.51 8.40 3.22
N GLY A 79 34.97 9.20 4.14
CA GLY A 79 33.54 9.15 4.46
C GLY A 79 32.70 9.55 3.25
N GLN A 80 31.79 8.67 2.85
CA GLN A 80 30.76 8.97 1.87
C GLN A 80 29.51 9.46 2.61
N TRP A 81 28.92 10.53 2.08
CA TRP A 81 27.76 11.18 2.67
C TRP A 81 26.74 11.52 1.61
N GLN A 82 25.48 11.26 1.94
CA GLN A 82 24.35 11.63 1.10
C GLN A 82 23.57 12.75 1.79
N TYR A 83 23.42 13.89 1.11
CA TYR A 83 22.55 14.97 1.58
C TYR A 83 21.10 14.61 1.35
N LEU A 84 20.28 14.88 2.36
CA LEU A 84 18.83 14.79 2.24
C LEU A 84 18.38 16.03 1.45
N SER A 85 18.00 15.82 0.20
CA SER A 85 17.55 16.87 -0.72
C SER A 85 16.23 17.48 -0.22
N ALA A 86 16.14 18.82 -0.21
CA ALA A 86 14.88 19.55 -0.01
C ALA A 86 14.05 19.71 -1.31
N GLY A 87 14.62 19.32 -2.46
CA GLY A 87 13.88 19.23 -3.71
C GLY A 87 12.98 18.00 -3.70
N THR A 88 11.79 18.11 -4.32
CA THR A 88 10.67 17.15 -4.34
C THR A 88 11.10 15.82 -3.76
N ILE A 89 10.97 15.67 -2.44
CA ILE A 89 11.29 14.43 -1.76
C ILE A 89 10.46 13.40 -2.50
N ASP A 90 11.10 12.49 -3.24
CA ASP A 90 10.44 11.23 -3.53
C ASP A 90 10.23 10.67 -2.14
N ASN A 91 8.99 10.76 -1.65
CA ASN A 91 8.56 10.57 -0.25
C ASN A 91 8.87 9.14 0.28
N ARG A 92 9.76 8.40 -0.39
CA ARG A 92 10.27 7.07 -0.15
C ARG A 92 11.59 7.07 0.62
N GLU A 93 12.42 8.12 0.56
CA GLU A 93 13.78 8.09 1.18
C GLU A 93 13.81 8.11 2.72
N PHE A 94 12.73 8.55 3.40
CA PHE A 94 12.60 8.49 4.87
C PHE A 94 11.40 7.69 5.35
N LYS A 95 10.74 6.97 4.45
CA LYS A 95 9.78 5.96 4.87
C LYS A 95 10.55 4.68 5.06
N ASN A 96 10.63 4.23 6.30
CA ASN A 96 10.98 2.87 6.70
C ASN A 96 9.92 1.85 6.22
N ALA A 97 9.33 2.10 5.06
CA ALA A 97 8.23 1.37 4.47
C ALA A 97 8.23 1.60 2.95
N ILE A 98 8.28 0.51 2.18
CA ILE A 98 7.97 0.54 0.74
C ILE A 98 6.68 -0.23 0.53
N ALA A 99 5.79 0.35 -0.25
CA ALA A 99 4.55 -0.26 -0.68
C ALA A 99 4.62 -0.64 -2.15
N PHE A 100 4.15 -1.84 -2.47
CA PHE A 100 4.02 -2.35 -3.82
C PHE A 100 2.54 -2.60 -4.12
N SER A 101 2.08 -2.15 -5.28
CA SER A 101 0.69 -2.29 -5.72
C SER A 101 0.65 -2.49 -7.23
N THR A 102 -0.30 -3.29 -7.70
CA THR A 102 -0.54 -3.53 -9.13
C THR A 102 -1.05 -2.29 -9.89
N THR A 103 -1.37 -1.18 -9.22
CA THR A 103 -1.91 0.05 -9.82
C THR A 103 -1.02 0.64 -10.92
N ALA A 104 0.30 0.33 -10.92
CA ALA A 104 1.25 0.78 -11.94
C ALA A 104 1.32 -0.13 -13.19
N VAL A 105 0.69 -1.31 -13.16
CA VAL A 105 0.66 -2.20 -14.33
C VAL A 105 -0.62 -1.91 -15.10
N THR A 106 -0.47 -1.18 -16.21
CA THR A 106 -1.55 -0.88 -17.16
C THR A 106 -2.28 -2.17 -17.51
N ARG A 107 -3.60 -2.21 -17.24
CA ARG A 107 -4.48 -3.37 -17.45
C ARG A 107 -4.30 -3.95 -18.86
N ALA A 108 -3.51 -5.01 -18.99
CA ALA A 108 -3.49 -5.87 -20.15
C ALA A 108 -4.34 -7.13 -19.86
N CYS A 109 -5.59 -6.95 -19.44
CA CYS A 109 -6.56 -8.01 -19.71
C CYS A 109 -6.74 -7.98 -21.22
N GLY A 110 -6.28 -9.02 -21.92
CA GLY A 110 -6.53 -9.15 -23.35
C GLY A 110 -8.01 -8.89 -23.65
N THR A 111 -8.31 -8.20 -24.74
CA THR A 111 -9.69 -7.94 -25.18
C THR A 111 -10.48 -9.23 -25.45
N THR A 112 -9.81 -10.38 -25.49
CA THR A 112 -10.38 -11.70 -25.58
C THR A 112 -10.80 -12.22 -24.19
N ALA A 113 -12.11 -12.34 -24.02
CA ALA A 113 -12.83 -12.71 -22.79
C ALA A 113 -12.53 -14.08 -22.18
N THR A 114 -11.49 -14.78 -22.63
CA THR A 114 -11.12 -16.14 -22.19
C THR A 114 -9.73 -16.23 -21.57
N GLY A 115 -8.95 -15.14 -21.55
CA GLY A 115 -7.62 -15.13 -20.95
C GLY A 115 -7.65 -14.69 -19.48
N PRO A 116 -6.86 -15.31 -18.58
CA PRO A 116 -6.68 -14.80 -17.23
C PRO A 116 -6.16 -13.36 -17.29
N CYS A 117 -6.76 -12.47 -16.50
CA CYS A 117 -6.27 -11.10 -16.32
C CYS A 117 -4.95 -11.16 -15.56
N ASP A 118 -3.85 -11.24 -16.30
CA ASP A 118 -2.53 -11.57 -15.76
C ASP A 118 -1.53 -10.40 -15.71
N PRO A 119 -1.85 -9.19 -15.20
CA PRO A 119 -0.82 -8.28 -14.76
C PRO A 119 -0.42 -8.64 -13.33
N VAL A 120 0.41 -9.68 -13.18
CA VAL A 120 1.21 -9.88 -11.96
C VAL A 120 2.33 -8.85 -11.96
N ALA A 121 2.32 -7.93 -11.00
CA ALA A 121 3.41 -6.98 -10.84
C ALA A 121 4.58 -7.64 -10.11
N THR A 122 5.72 -7.78 -10.78
CA THR A 122 6.96 -8.31 -10.18
C THR A 122 7.94 -7.18 -9.89
N TYR A 123 8.43 -7.12 -8.67
CA TYR A 123 9.43 -6.13 -8.23
C TYR A 123 10.69 -6.82 -7.72
N ASN A 124 11.84 -6.22 -8.03
CA ASN A 124 13.11 -6.55 -7.40
C ASN A 124 13.40 -5.50 -6.32
N PHE A 125 13.82 -5.96 -5.15
CA PHE A 125 14.12 -5.09 -4.02
C PHE A 125 15.48 -5.45 -3.45
N ILE A 126 16.37 -4.47 -3.31
CA ILE A 126 17.71 -4.66 -2.74
C ILE A 126 17.66 -4.28 -1.27
N VAL A 127 18.11 -5.17 -0.39
CA VAL A 127 18.16 -4.93 1.05
C VAL A 127 19.10 -3.75 1.32
N PRO A 128 18.63 -2.64 1.92
CA PRO A 128 19.48 -1.51 2.24
C PRO A 128 20.63 -1.90 3.19
N ALA A 129 21.73 -1.16 3.12
CA ALA A 129 22.85 -1.36 4.03
C ALA A 129 22.41 -1.17 5.49
N GLY A 130 22.89 -2.04 6.38
CA GLY A 130 22.59 -1.99 7.82
C GLY A 130 21.23 -2.61 8.22
N VAL A 131 20.41 -3.04 7.25
CA VAL A 131 19.16 -3.74 7.54
C VAL A 131 19.42 -5.23 7.68
N THR A 132 19.01 -5.79 8.82
CA THR A 132 19.13 -7.23 9.13
C THR A 132 17.78 -7.92 9.27
N ARG A 133 16.68 -7.16 9.28
CA ARG A 133 15.33 -7.67 9.43
C ARG A 133 14.31 -6.78 8.73
N PHE A 134 13.32 -7.41 8.12
CA PHE A 134 12.11 -6.75 7.61
C PHE A 134 10.88 -7.18 8.39
N LEU A 135 9.89 -6.29 8.49
CA LEU A 135 8.50 -6.65 8.66
C LEU A 135 7.83 -6.65 7.28
N VAL A 136 7.35 -7.80 6.83
CA VAL A 136 6.58 -7.94 5.59
C VAL A 136 5.11 -8.10 5.93
N GLU A 137 4.27 -7.35 5.23
CA GLU A 137 2.80 -7.47 5.25
C GLU A 137 2.31 -7.71 3.82
N LEU A 138 1.56 -8.78 3.61
CA LEU A 138 1.05 -9.23 2.31
C LEU A 138 -0.46 -9.40 2.35
N TRP A 139 -1.13 -8.94 1.30
CA TRP A 139 -2.53 -9.24 1.02
C TRP A 139 -2.65 -9.91 -0.34
N GLY A 140 -3.34 -11.05 -0.42
CA GLY A 140 -3.74 -11.64 -1.70
C GLY A 140 -4.80 -10.78 -2.39
N GLY A 141 -4.94 -10.92 -3.72
CA GLY A 141 -6.04 -10.30 -4.44
C GLY A 141 -7.39 -10.92 -4.03
N GLY A 142 -8.45 -10.11 -3.98
CA GLY A 142 -9.80 -10.62 -3.74
C GLY A 142 -10.42 -11.20 -5.01
N GLU A 143 -11.37 -12.12 -4.84
CA GLU A 143 -12.17 -12.71 -5.92
C GLU A 143 -13.12 -11.66 -6.54
N GLY A 144 -13.51 -11.85 -7.79
CA GLY A 144 -14.59 -11.08 -8.40
C GLY A 144 -15.97 -11.39 -7.79
N GLY A 145 -16.92 -10.46 -7.90
CA GLY A 145 -18.31 -10.71 -7.50
C GLY A 145 -19.14 -11.37 -8.60
N GLY A 146 -20.15 -12.15 -8.21
CA GLY A 146 -21.17 -12.65 -9.12
C GLY A 146 -22.14 -11.57 -9.62
N LYS A 147 -23.18 -11.98 -10.36
CA LYS A 147 -24.27 -11.10 -10.79
C LYS A 147 -25.62 -11.66 -10.34
N TYR A 148 -26.48 -10.77 -9.85
CA TYR A 148 -27.87 -11.08 -9.60
C TYR A 148 -28.62 -11.13 -10.94
N GLN A 149 -29.34 -12.22 -11.20
CA GLN A 149 -30.15 -12.41 -12.39
C GLN A 149 -31.58 -12.81 -11.97
N PRO A 150 -32.60 -11.93 -12.14
CA PRO A 150 -33.96 -12.19 -11.69
C PRO A 150 -34.67 -13.32 -12.48
N ASP A 151 -34.32 -13.48 -13.76
CA ASP A 151 -35.10 -14.33 -14.69
C ASP A 151 -34.60 -15.78 -14.80
N ALA A 152 -33.62 -16.19 -13.98
CA ALA A 152 -33.01 -17.51 -14.05
C ALA A 152 -32.94 -18.17 -12.66
N PRO A 153 -33.93 -19.00 -12.28
CA PRO A 153 -33.80 -19.87 -11.11
C PRO A 153 -32.71 -20.92 -11.37
N PRO A 154 -31.75 -21.17 -10.46
CA PRO A 154 -31.59 -20.65 -9.09
C PRO A 154 -30.34 -19.75 -8.92
N THR A 155 -29.81 -19.16 -9.99
CA THR A 155 -28.54 -18.41 -9.93
C THR A 155 -28.78 -16.94 -9.58
N TYR A 156 -29.26 -16.74 -8.36
CA TYR A 156 -28.97 -15.52 -7.63
C TYR A 156 -27.44 -15.42 -7.49
N CYS A 157 -26.88 -14.21 -7.44
CA CYS A 157 -25.54 -14.06 -6.88
C CYS A 157 -25.62 -14.56 -5.44
N THR A 158 -25.35 -15.83 -5.17
CA THR A 158 -25.60 -16.38 -3.83
C THR A 158 -24.74 -15.67 -2.80
N ASN A 159 -23.59 -15.15 -3.24
CA ASN A 159 -22.55 -14.52 -2.46
C ASN A 159 -21.71 -13.59 -3.36
N GLY A 160 -21.18 -12.49 -2.80
CA GLY A 160 -20.12 -11.71 -3.45
C GLY A 160 -18.82 -12.51 -3.57
N GLY A 161 -17.76 -11.90 -4.08
CA GLY A 161 -16.44 -12.51 -4.11
C GLY A 161 -15.84 -12.60 -2.71
N GLN A 162 -14.97 -13.58 -2.45
CA GLN A 162 -14.21 -13.69 -1.22
C GLN A 162 -13.00 -12.75 -1.18
N ALA A 163 -12.60 -12.32 0.02
CA ALA A 163 -11.34 -11.59 0.19
C ALA A 163 -10.12 -12.50 0.09
N GLY A 164 -9.00 -11.94 -0.33
CA GLY A 164 -7.68 -12.55 -0.21
C GLY A 164 -7.23 -12.65 1.25
N GLY A 165 -6.33 -13.59 1.50
CA GLY A 165 -5.68 -13.78 2.79
C GLY A 165 -4.68 -12.69 3.12
N TYR A 166 -4.34 -12.60 4.40
CA TYR A 166 -3.33 -11.71 4.93
C TYR A 166 -2.21 -12.49 5.60
N VAL A 167 -0.98 -12.06 5.35
CA VAL A 167 0.21 -12.62 6.01
C VAL A 167 1.14 -11.52 6.49
N ARG A 168 1.60 -11.64 7.73
CA ARG A 168 2.61 -10.76 8.32
C ARG A 168 3.75 -11.53 8.93
N LYS A 169 4.99 -11.15 8.65
CA LYS A 169 6.17 -11.84 9.18
C LYS A 169 7.37 -10.92 9.38
N TYR A 170 8.16 -11.21 10.42
CA TYR A 170 9.53 -10.71 10.52
C TYR A 170 10.48 -11.66 9.80
N VAL A 171 11.14 -11.17 8.75
CA VAL A 171 12.07 -11.92 7.90
C VAL A 171 13.48 -11.44 8.20
N ASP A 172 14.38 -12.36 8.56
CA ASP A 172 15.80 -12.05 8.70
C ASP A 172 16.44 -11.97 7.30
N VAL A 173 17.26 -10.95 7.06
CA VAL A 173 17.86 -10.66 5.76
C VAL A 173 19.32 -10.26 5.88
N VAL A 174 20.05 -10.38 4.77
CA VAL A 174 21.44 -9.93 4.67
C VAL A 174 21.50 -8.63 3.88
N ALA A 175 22.17 -7.63 4.44
CA ALA A 175 22.37 -6.34 3.80
C ALA A 175 23.04 -6.47 2.42
N GLY A 176 22.52 -5.75 1.42
CA GLY A 176 23.03 -5.79 0.05
C GLY A 176 22.56 -6.98 -0.79
N GLU A 177 21.84 -7.95 -0.22
CA GLU A 177 21.21 -8.99 -1.02
C GLU A 177 19.99 -8.46 -1.78
N THR A 178 19.80 -8.94 -3.01
CA THR A 178 18.57 -8.70 -3.76
C THR A 178 17.53 -9.71 -3.30
N ILE A 179 16.43 -9.24 -2.72
CA ILE A 179 15.22 -10.06 -2.57
C ILE A 179 14.70 -10.37 -3.97
N VAL A 180 14.72 -11.66 -4.29
CA VAL A 180 14.44 -12.17 -5.63
C VAL A 180 12.94 -12.39 -5.76
N SER A 181 12.24 -11.35 -6.20
CA SER A 181 10.83 -11.32 -6.59
C SER A 181 9.82 -11.07 -5.46
N ILE A 182 9.25 -9.87 -5.50
CA ILE A 182 7.98 -9.53 -4.85
C ILE A 182 6.91 -9.56 -5.94
N VAL A 183 5.92 -10.41 -5.76
CA VAL A 183 4.75 -10.56 -6.63
C VAL A 183 3.52 -10.04 -5.90
N VAL A 184 2.84 -9.07 -6.51
CA VAL A 184 1.56 -8.56 -6.04
C VAL A 184 0.44 -9.17 -6.87
N GLY A 185 -0.45 -9.93 -6.23
CA GLY A 185 -1.56 -10.60 -6.88
C GLY A 185 -2.59 -9.61 -7.45
N SER A 186 -3.07 -9.88 -8.66
CA SER A 186 -4.17 -9.15 -9.26
C SER A 186 -5.52 -9.48 -8.60
N ALA A 187 -6.45 -8.54 -8.71
CA ALA A 187 -7.84 -8.76 -8.33
C ALA A 187 -8.54 -9.71 -9.31
N GLY A 188 -9.43 -10.55 -8.78
CA GLY A 188 -10.35 -11.35 -9.55
C GLY A 188 -11.34 -10.47 -10.33
N SER A 189 -11.66 -10.91 -11.55
CA SER A 189 -12.70 -10.30 -12.36
C SER A 189 -14.04 -10.91 -11.99
N GLY A 190 -15.07 -10.09 -11.78
CA GLY A 190 -16.43 -10.63 -11.70
C GLY A 190 -16.90 -11.19 -13.05
N ILE A 191 -18.06 -11.84 -13.04
CA ILE A 191 -18.63 -12.50 -14.23
C ILE A 191 -18.84 -11.49 -15.37
N ARG A 192 -18.03 -11.58 -16.44
CA ARG A 192 -18.28 -10.85 -17.70
C ARG A 192 -19.21 -11.67 -18.60
N THR A 193 -20.48 -11.28 -18.64
CA THR A 193 -21.39 -11.83 -19.65
C THR A 193 -21.13 -11.14 -20.98
N LEU A 194 -20.68 -11.89 -21.99
CA LEU A 194 -20.67 -11.43 -23.37
C LEU A 194 -22.12 -11.30 -23.86
N TYR A 195 -22.44 -10.20 -24.53
CA TYR A 195 -23.77 -9.90 -25.05
C TYR A 195 -24.27 -10.85 -26.16
N SER A 196 -23.51 -11.89 -26.54
CA SER A 196 -23.79 -12.67 -27.75
C SER A 196 -24.72 -13.88 -27.56
N GLY A 197 -25.60 -13.87 -26.55
CA GLY A 197 -26.65 -14.90 -26.38
C GLY A 197 -26.16 -16.31 -26.03
N LEU A 198 -24.85 -16.57 -26.04
CA LEU A 198 -24.26 -17.83 -25.59
C LEU A 198 -23.88 -17.68 -24.11
N ILE A 199 -24.85 -17.96 -23.24
CA ILE A 199 -24.60 -18.08 -21.80
C ILE A 199 -23.80 -19.37 -21.61
N SER A 200 -22.46 -19.31 -21.59
CA SER A 200 -21.71 -20.40 -20.99
C SER A 200 -21.95 -20.30 -19.49
N SER A 201 -22.82 -21.16 -18.96
CA SER A 201 -23.12 -21.32 -17.53
C SER A 201 -21.91 -21.75 -16.67
N THR A 202 -20.70 -21.73 -17.24
CA THR A 202 -19.47 -22.27 -16.65
C THR A 202 -18.44 -21.21 -16.26
N SER A 203 -18.62 -19.93 -16.58
CA SER A 203 -17.70 -18.89 -16.10
C SER A 203 -18.18 -18.30 -14.77
N GLY A 204 -17.75 -18.93 -13.67
CA GLY A 204 -17.86 -18.34 -12.34
C GLY A 204 -17.07 -17.02 -12.21
N PRO A 205 -17.20 -16.30 -11.08
CA PRO A 205 -16.26 -15.22 -10.76
C PRO A 205 -14.83 -15.73 -10.85
N PHE A 206 -13.92 -14.90 -11.36
CA PHE A 206 -12.51 -15.27 -11.42
C PHE A 206 -11.86 -15.04 -10.05
N ASP A 207 -11.05 -16.01 -9.63
CA ASP A 207 -10.26 -15.96 -8.41
C ASP A 207 -9.31 -14.76 -8.40
N GLY A 208 -9.06 -14.22 -7.21
CA GLY A 208 -7.95 -13.31 -6.98
C GLY A 208 -6.62 -14.06 -7.03
N GLN A 209 -5.56 -13.40 -7.48
CA GLN A 209 -4.24 -14.02 -7.51
C GLN A 209 -3.51 -13.88 -6.17
N ASN A 210 -2.56 -14.78 -5.93
CA ASN A 210 -1.72 -14.76 -4.74
C ASN A 210 -0.72 -13.60 -4.78
N SER A 211 -0.43 -13.03 -3.62
CA SER A 211 0.75 -12.17 -3.44
C SER A 211 1.83 -12.97 -2.73
N PHE A 212 3.08 -12.86 -3.15
CA PHE A 212 4.18 -13.54 -2.47
C PHE A 212 5.49 -12.76 -2.56
N ILE A 213 6.36 -13.03 -1.60
CA ILE A 213 7.77 -12.62 -1.61
C ILE A 213 8.62 -13.88 -1.62
N SER A 214 9.65 -13.88 -2.44
CA SER A 214 10.61 -14.96 -2.58
C SER A 214 12.00 -14.50 -2.13
N TYR A 215 12.62 -15.25 -1.23
CA TYR A 215 13.96 -14.97 -0.71
C TYR A 215 14.69 -16.28 -0.44
N ALA A 216 15.92 -16.43 -0.97
CA ALA A 216 16.77 -17.61 -0.78
C ALA A 216 16.04 -18.96 -0.99
N ARG A 217 15.24 -19.08 -2.07
CA ARG A 217 14.38 -20.25 -2.42
C ARG A 217 13.21 -20.53 -1.46
N SER A 218 13.00 -19.66 -0.49
CA SER A 218 11.89 -19.72 0.45
C SER A 218 10.85 -18.67 0.06
N THR A 219 9.59 -18.93 0.40
CA THR A 219 8.46 -18.08 -0.02
C THR A 219 7.56 -17.77 1.16
N LEU A 220 7.04 -16.54 1.18
CA LEU A 220 5.92 -16.14 2.03
C LEU A 220 4.79 -15.72 1.11
N THR A 221 3.62 -16.35 1.25
CA THR A 221 2.51 -16.20 0.30
C THR A 221 1.24 -15.84 1.05
N ALA A 222 0.56 -14.78 0.60
CA ALA A 222 -0.83 -14.52 0.92
C ALA A 222 -1.71 -15.00 -0.23
N PHE A 223 -2.62 -15.94 0.05
CA PHE A 223 -3.47 -16.52 -0.99
C PHE A 223 -4.53 -15.54 -1.46
N GLY A 224 -4.87 -15.58 -2.75
CA GLY A 224 -6.01 -14.83 -3.28
C GLY A 224 -7.36 -15.45 -2.85
N GLY A 225 -8.42 -14.65 -2.95
CA GLY A 225 -9.80 -15.12 -2.73
C GLY A 225 -10.23 -16.07 -3.84
N SER A 226 -10.99 -17.12 -3.49
CA SER A 226 -11.41 -18.14 -4.45
C SER A 226 -12.79 -18.69 -4.15
N ALA A 227 -13.60 -18.85 -5.20
CA ALA A 227 -14.95 -19.42 -5.09
C ALA A 227 -14.91 -20.89 -4.62
N ASP A 228 -13.89 -21.65 -5.03
CA ASP A 228 -13.85 -23.11 -4.90
C ASP A 228 -13.22 -23.59 -3.57
N PHE A 229 -12.29 -22.81 -3.01
CA PHE A 229 -11.46 -23.25 -1.89
C PHE A 229 -11.81 -22.60 -0.54
N GLY A 230 -12.85 -21.76 -0.52
CA GLY A 230 -13.18 -20.95 0.65
C GLY A 230 -12.05 -19.99 1.04
N PRO A 231 -12.18 -19.28 2.18
CA PRO A 231 -11.21 -18.26 2.54
C PRO A 231 -9.85 -18.87 2.92
N ARG A 232 -8.81 -18.45 2.20
CA ARG A 232 -7.44 -18.93 2.40
C ARG A 232 -6.60 -17.85 3.08
N SER A 233 -5.66 -18.25 3.93
CA SER A 233 -4.76 -17.34 4.66
C SER A 233 -3.44 -17.13 3.92
N GLY A 234 -2.56 -18.14 3.93
CA GLY A 234 -1.24 -18.07 3.31
C GLY A 234 -0.37 -19.29 3.59
N THR A 235 0.88 -19.22 3.16
CA THR A 235 1.94 -20.17 3.51
C THR A 235 3.21 -19.41 3.89
N ASP A 236 4.03 -20.05 4.73
CA ASP A 236 5.29 -19.50 5.22
C ASP A 236 6.39 -20.56 5.21
N ASN A 237 7.40 -20.35 4.37
CA ASN A 237 8.63 -21.13 4.35
C ASN A 237 9.87 -20.25 4.57
N LEU A 238 9.72 -18.95 4.82
CA LEU A 238 10.86 -18.03 5.00
C LEU A 238 11.58 -18.29 6.34
N PRO A 239 12.89 -17.99 6.44
CA PRO A 239 13.54 -17.90 7.74
C PRO A 239 12.97 -16.75 8.59
N GLY A 240 13.09 -16.86 9.91
CA GLY A 240 12.66 -15.83 10.86
C GLY A 240 11.52 -16.28 11.78
N ILE A 241 10.81 -15.31 12.35
CA ILE A 241 9.70 -15.56 13.29
C ILE A 241 8.51 -16.14 12.50
N PRO A 242 7.77 -17.12 13.03
CA PRO A 242 6.58 -17.66 12.37
C PRO A 242 5.61 -16.55 11.93
N ALA A 243 5.07 -16.68 10.72
CA ALA A 243 4.11 -15.72 10.20
C ALA A 243 2.78 -15.71 10.97
N ILE A 244 2.18 -14.53 11.09
CA ILE A 244 0.77 -14.37 11.41
C ILE A 244 0.01 -14.46 10.09
N MET A 245 -0.89 -15.44 10.00
CA MET A 245 -1.68 -15.72 8.79
C MET A 245 -3.16 -15.63 9.15
N ILE A 246 -3.89 -14.79 8.43
CA ILE A 246 -5.32 -14.53 8.67
C ILE A 246 -6.04 -14.82 7.36
N PRO A 247 -7.03 -15.74 7.34
CA PRO A 247 -7.82 -15.98 6.13
C PRO A 247 -8.61 -14.74 5.76
N GLY A 248 -8.89 -14.57 4.46
CA GLY A 248 -9.85 -13.57 4.01
C GLY A 248 -11.22 -13.79 4.68
N HIS A 249 -12.05 -12.76 4.72
CA HIS A 249 -13.44 -12.94 5.13
C HIS A 249 -14.31 -13.32 3.93
N GLY A 250 -15.30 -14.18 4.17
CA GLY A 250 -16.32 -14.49 3.18
C GLY A 250 -17.23 -13.28 2.90
N PRO A 251 -17.97 -13.32 1.79
CA PRO A 251 -18.96 -12.32 1.46
C PRO A 251 -20.11 -12.29 2.47
N GLY A 252 -20.69 -11.10 2.69
CA GLY A 252 -21.94 -10.96 3.45
C GLY A 252 -23.14 -11.55 2.70
N PRO A 253 -24.20 -12.00 3.40
CA PRO A 253 -25.39 -12.54 2.75
C PRO A 253 -26.12 -11.46 1.94
N ILE A 254 -26.81 -11.88 0.88
CA ILE A 254 -27.83 -11.05 0.23
C ILE A 254 -29.04 -10.94 1.16
N SER A 255 -29.60 -9.75 1.30
CA SER A 255 -30.88 -9.55 1.99
C SER A 255 -31.94 -9.07 1.01
N LEU A 256 -33.12 -9.70 1.08
CA LEU A 256 -34.33 -9.28 0.38
C LEU A 256 -35.31 -8.76 1.43
N GLU A 257 -35.79 -7.54 1.26
CA GLU A 257 -36.79 -6.92 2.13
C GLU A 257 -37.92 -6.37 1.28
N THR A 258 -39.15 -6.84 1.50
CA THR A 258 -40.34 -6.26 0.87
C THR A 258 -40.91 -5.16 1.78
N GLN A 259 -40.95 -3.93 1.28
CA GLN A 259 -41.48 -2.77 1.98
C GLN A 259 -42.81 -2.34 1.37
N GLN A 260 -43.85 -2.16 2.20
CA GLN A 260 -45.10 -1.61 1.73
C GLN A 260 -44.98 -0.09 1.56
N ARG A 261 -45.07 0.40 0.32
CA ARG A 261 -44.99 1.84 0.00
C ARG A 261 -46.36 2.52 0.11
N SER A 262 -47.43 1.80 -0.23
CA SER A 262 -48.82 2.22 -0.07
C SER A 262 -49.75 1.03 0.14
N SER A 263 -51.05 1.26 0.34
CA SER A 263 -52.05 0.19 0.51
C SER A 263 -52.12 -0.79 -0.67
N THR A 264 -51.64 -0.41 -1.85
CA THR A 264 -51.65 -1.23 -3.07
C THR A 264 -50.28 -1.41 -3.73
N ARG A 265 -49.23 -0.81 -3.18
CA ARG A 265 -47.87 -0.83 -3.77
C ARG A 265 -46.87 -1.37 -2.77
N PHE A 266 -46.09 -2.35 -3.23
CA PHE A 266 -45.00 -2.95 -2.48
C PHE A 266 -43.71 -2.74 -3.27
N ASP A 267 -42.63 -2.44 -2.56
CA ASP A 267 -41.30 -2.31 -3.10
C ASP A 267 -40.46 -3.49 -2.60
N ASP A 268 -39.92 -4.32 -3.49
CA ASP A 268 -38.87 -5.27 -3.12
C ASP A 268 -37.53 -4.55 -3.13
N VAL A 269 -36.89 -4.48 -1.97
CA VAL A 269 -35.55 -3.91 -1.77
C VAL A 269 -34.56 -5.07 -1.67
N ILE A 270 -33.70 -5.19 -2.68
CA ILE A 270 -32.64 -6.21 -2.71
C ILE A 270 -31.33 -5.53 -2.39
N LYS A 271 -30.71 -5.91 -1.26
CA LYS A 271 -29.31 -5.56 -1.00
C LYS A 271 -28.43 -6.70 -1.47
N ALA A 272 -27.70 -6.47 -2.55
CA ALA A 272 -26.72 -7.42 -3.05
C ALA A 272 -25.57 -7.61 -2.03
N SER A 273 -24.74 -8.64 -2.21
CA SER A 273 -23.62 -8.90 -1.28
C SER A 273 -22.54 -7.82 -1.39
N ASP A 274 -22.03 -7.43 -0.23
CA ASP A 274 -20.92 -6.49 -0.01
C ASP A 274 -19.54 -7.07 -0.43
N GLY A 275 -19.46 -8.36 -0.79
CA GLY A 275 -18.17 -9.02 -1.01
C GLY A 275 -17.40 -9.26 0.30
N GLY A 276 -16.28 -9.98 0.21
CA GLY A 276 -15.46 -10.33 1.35
C GLY A 276 -14.57 -9.16 1.80
N LEU A 277 -14.34 -9.04 3.12
CA LEU A 277 -13.42 -8.05 3.68
C LEU A 277 -12.05 -8.64 3.96
N ALA A 278 -11.01 -7.97 3.49
CA ALA A 278 -9.65 -8.35 3.84
C ALA A 278 -9.28 -7.85 5.24
N TYR A 279 -8.33 -8.54 5.89
CA TYR A 279 -7.87 -8.17 7.22
C TYR A 279 -7.29 -6.75 7.27
N GLY A 280 -7.64 -6.01 8.33
CA GLY A 280 -7.18 -4.64 8.56
C GLY A 280 -7.83 -3.59 7.66
N THR A 281 -8.81 -3.99 6.83
CA THR A 281 -9.61 -3.06 6.02
C THR A 281 -10.87 -2.66 6.76
N LEU A 282 -11.22 -1.37 6.69
CA LEU A 282 -12.55 -0.91 7.06
C LEU A 282 -13.48 -1.16 5.87
N LEU A 283 -14.77 -1.38 6.15
CA LEU A 283 -15.82 -1.32 5.13
C LEU A 283 -15.76 0.06 4.46
N GLY A 284 -15.07 0.12 3.33
CA GLY A 284 -15.02 1.31 2.50
C GLY A 284 -16.31 1.45 1.67
N PRO A 285 -16.44 2.51 0.88
CA PRO A 285 -17.46 2.57 -0.16
C PRO A 285 -17.30 1.46 -1.21
N ALA A 286 -16.08 0.90 -1.32
CA ALA A 286 -15.81 -0.35 -2.01
C ALA A 286 -16.17 -1.53 -1.09
N GLY A 287 -17.00 -2.42 -1.60
CA GLY A 287 -17.60 -3.56 -0.90
C GLY A 287 -19.03 -3.26 -0.52
N GLN A 288 -19.69 -2.32 -1.20
CA GLN A 288 -21.13 -2.12 -1.02
C GLN A 288 -21.84 -2.90 -2.12
N GLY A 289 -22.63 -3.86 -1.70
CA GLY A 289 -23.61 -4.48 -2.55
C GLY A 289 -24.60 -3.42 -3.02
N MET A 290 -25.01 -3.56 -4.26
CA MET A 290 -25.97 -2.65 -4.87
C MET A 290 -27.34 -2.84 -4.23
N LEU A 291 -28.06 -1.73 -4.04
CA LEU A 291 -29.44 -1.71 -3.61
C LEU A 291 -30.34 -1.59 -4.84
N LEU A 292 -31.18 -2.61 -5.07
CA LEU A 292 -32.22 -2.60 -6.10
C LEU A 292 -33.57 -2.36 -5.44
N ARG A 293 -34.44 -1.63 -6.11
CA ARG A 293 -35.83 -1.46 -5.71
C ARG A 293 -36.76 -1.80 -6.88
N TYR A 294 -37.73 -2.68 -6.65
CA TYR A 294 -38.74 -3.07 -7.63
C TYR A 294 -40.14 -2.78 -7.10
N GLU A 295 -40.95 -2.05 -7.86
CA GLU A 295 -42.38 -1.92 -7.56
C GLU A 295 -43.13 -3.18 -8.02
N VAL A 296 -43.75 -3.89 -7.08
CA VAL A 296 -44.55 -5.09 -7.33
C VAL A 296 -45.94 -4.67 -7.82
N GLY A 297 -46.31 -5.11 -9.03
CA GLY A 297 -47.64 -4.90 -9.60
C GLY A 297 -47.78 -3.72 -10.59
N SER A 298 -46.67 -3.09 -11.00
CA SER A 298 -46.68 -2.21 -12.18
C SER A 298 -46.35 -3.02 -13.44
N ASP A 299 -47.03 -2.73 -14.54
CA ASP A 299 -46.72 -3.31 -15.87
C ASP A 299 -45.34 -2.86 -16.39
N SER A 300 -44.71 -1.89 -15.73
CA SER A 300 -43.35 -1.42 -15.97
C SER A 300 -42.59 -1.27 -14.64
N PRO A 301 -41.66 -2.18 -14.29
CA PRO A 301 -40.86 -2.02 -13.09
C PRO A 301 -39.98 -0.77 -13.22
N ASP A 302 -40.19 0.22 -12.35
CA ASP A 302 -39.37 1.43 -12.31
C ASP A 302 -38.05 1.10 -11.61
N LEU A 303 -37.08 0.63 -12.39
CA LEU A 303 -35.82 0.13 -11.88
C LEU A 303 -34.89 1.31 -11.57
N THR A 304 -34.92 1.78 -10.33
CA THR A 304 -33.92 2.76 -9.86
C THR A 304 -32.68 1.99 -9.39
N MET A 305 -31.61 2.04 -10.19
CA MET A 305 -30.30 1.51 -9.79
C MET A 305 -29.43 2.66 -9.27
N ASN A 306 -28.86 2.49 -8.08
CA ASN A 306 -27.72 3.30 -7.66
C ASN A 306 -26.44 2.58 -8.13
N GLU A 307 -25.96 2.89 -9.34
CA GLU A 307 -24.81 2.22 -9.99
C GLU A 307 -23.44 2.59 -9.38
N THR A 308 -23.32 2.63 -8.05
CA THR A 308 -22.00 2.57 -7.44
C THR A 308 -21.42 1.19 -7.69
N PHE A 309 -20.40 1.12 -8.54
CA PHE A 309 -19.68 -0.12 -8.86
C PHE A 309 -19.27 -0.83 -7.57
N ALA A 310 -19.71 -2.08 -7.40
CA ALA A 310 -19.42 -2.88 -6.22
C ALA A 310 -17.96 -3.40 -6.24
N THR A 311 -16.97 -2.51 -6.26
CA THR A 311 -15.55 -2.90 -6.17
C THR A 311 -15.27 -3.51 -4.80
N GLY A 312 -14.33 -4.46 -4.67
CA GLY A 312 -13.96 -5.00 -3.36
C GLY A 312 -13.18 -4.00 -2.51
N SER A 313 -13.19 -4.20 -1.18
CA SER A 313 -12.40 -3.36 -0.27
C SER A 313 -10.91 -3.41 -0.66
N PHE A 314 -10.18 -2.32 -0.43
CA PHE A 314 -8.74 -2.30 -0.66
C PHE A 314 -7.98 -2.28 0.68
N PRO A 315 -6.87 -3.05 0.80
CA PRO A 315 -6.38 -4.09 -0.13
C PRO A 315 -7.18 -5.39 -0.11
N GLY A 316 -7.17 -6.16 -1.20
CA GLY A 316 -7.53 -7.59 -1.24
C GLY A 316 -8.97 -8.00 -0.97
N GLY A 317 -9.94 -7.09 -0.81
CA GLY A 317 -11.34 -7.42 -0.57
C GLY A 317 -12.02 -8.09 -1.76
N GLY A 318 -13.03 -8.92 -1.55
CA GLY A 318 -13.77 -9.54 -2.65
C GLY A 318 -14.74 -8.55 -3.30
N GLY A 319 -15.01 -8.70 -4.60
CA GLY A 319 -15.95 -7.85 -5.34
C GLY A 319 -17.39 -8.08 -4.89
N GLY A 320 -18.20 -7.03 -4.83
CA GLY A 320 -19.62 -7.17 -4.48
C GLY A 320 -20.45 -7.73 -5.64
N CYS A 321 -21.65 -8.20 -5.33
CA CYS A 321 -22.60 -8.71 -6.32
C CYS A 321 -23.12 -7.58 -7.21
N GLY A 322 -22.98 -7.73 -8.53
CA GLY A 322 -23.55 -6.80 -9.53
C GLY A 322 -24.97 -7.16 -9.94
N TYR A 323 -25.57 -6.35 -10.84
CA TYR A 323 -26.87 -6.65 -11.48
C TYR A 323 -26.72 -7.11 -12.93
N ARG A 324 -27.72 -7.84 -13.43
CA ARG A 324 -27.96 -8.03 -14.85
C ARG A 324 -29.44 -7.77 -15.19
N THR A 325 -29.70 -6.83 -16.10
CA THR A 325 -30.99 -6.77 -16.81
C THR A 325 -30.91 -7.59 -18.10
N THR A 326 -31.89 -8.45 -18.30
CA THR A 326 -32.09 -9.29 -19.51
C THR A 326 -33.04 -8.65 -20.50
N SER A 327 -33.83 -7.66 -20.08
CA SER A 327 -34.76 -6.95 -20.95
C SER A 327 -34.06 -5.82 -21.71
N THR A 328 -34.09 -5.86 -23.03
CA THR A 328 -34.28 -4.62 -23.81
C THR A 328 -35.57 -3.99 -23.29
N LEU A 329 -35.45 -2.99 -22.41
CA LEU A 329 -36.60 -2.15 -22.08
C LEU A 329 -37.15 -1.60 -23.40
N PRO A 330 -38.48 -1.44 -23.55
CA PRO A 330 -39.10 -0.91 -24.77
C PRO A 330 -38.60 0.49 -25.18
N PHE A 331 -37.79 1.14 -24.34
CA PHE A 331 -37.13 2.42 -24.57
C PHE A 331 -35.64 2.35 -24.91
N GLY A 332 -35.08 1.18 -25.26
CA GLY A 332 -33.74 1.09 -25.84
C GLY A 332 -32.57 1.36 -24.88
N PHE A 333 -32.80 1.42 -23.57
CA PHE A 333 -31.73 1.48 -22.59
C PHE A 333 -31.19 0.08 -22.26
N ILE A 334 -29.99 -0.20 -22.76
CA ILE A 334 -29.20 -1.37 -22.40
C ILE A 334 -28.24 -0.96 -21.28
N ALA A 335 -28.63 -1.17 -20.02
CA ALA A 335 -27.73 -0.99 -18.89
C ALA A 335 -26.89 -2.26 -18.68
N SER A 336 -25.64 -2.26 -19.18
CA SER A 336 -24.71 -3.35 -18.90
C SER A 336 -24.13 -3.21 -17.48
N GLY A 337 -24.78 -3.84 -16.50
CA GLY A 337 -24.25 -3.94 -15.14
C GLY A 337 -22.88 -4.64 -15.13
N HIS A 338 -21.86 -3.93 -14.66
CA HIS A 338 -20.53 -4.48 -14.43
C HIS A 338 -20.52 -5.19 -13.08
N SER A 339 -20.06 -6.44 -13.05
CA SER A 339 -19.79 -7.16 -11.80
C SER A 339 -18.63 -6.51 -11.05
N GLY A 340 -18.67 -6.56 -9.72
CA GLY A 340 -17.59 -6.09 -8.87
C GLY A 340 -16.25 -6.75 -9.18
N GLN A 341 -15.20 -5.96 -9.37
CA GLN A 341 -13.84 -6.49 -9.32
C GLN A 341 -13.42 -6.66 -7.87
N GLY A 342 -12.62 -7.67 -7.57
CA GLY A 342 -11.93 -7.73 -6.29
C GLY A 342 -11.01 -6.52 -6.06
N GLY A 343 -10.58 -6.36 -4.82
CA GLY A 343 -9.48 -5.52 -4.41
C GLY A 343 -8.16 -6.17 -4.83
N PHE A 344 -7.22 -5.35 -5.28
CA PHE A 344 -5.88 -5.81 -5.62
C PHE A 344 -5.11 -6.27 -4.40
N GLY A 345 -4.18 -7.19 -4.59
CA GLY A 345 -3.17 -7.50 -3.60
C GLY A 345 -2.33 -6.28 -3.27
N TYR A 346 -1.65 -6.35 -2.13
CA TYR A 346 -0.78 -5.27 -1.65
C TYR A 346 0.36 -5.85 -0.84
N VAL A 347 1.51 -5.19 -0.89
CA VAL A 347 2.70 -5.61 -0.12
C VAL A 347 3.33 -4.38 0.52
N ILE A 348 3.59 -4.47 1.82
CA ILE A 348 4.37 -3.48 2.58
C ILE A 348 5.60 -4.17 3.15
N ILE A 349 6.77 -3.58 2.93
CA ILE A 349 8.01 -3.99 3.59
C ILE A 349 8.48 -2.84 4.46
N ARG A 350 8.70 -3.09 5.75
CA ARG A 350 9.24 -2.11 6.71
C ARG A 350 10.56 -2.58 7.31
N TRP A 351 11.46 -1.65 7.65
CA TRP A 351 12.76 -1.93 8.27
C TRP A 351 13.12 -0.90 9.34
#